data_AF-A0A7V3UNX8-F1
#
_entry.id   AF-A0A7V3UNX8-F1
#
_cell.length_a   1.000
_cell.length_b   1.000
_cell.length_c   1.000
_cell.angle_alpha   90.00
_cell.angle_beta   90.00
_cell.angle_gamma   90.00
#
_symmetry.space_group_name_H-M   'P 1'
#
loop_
_entity.id
_entity.type
_entity.pdbx_description
1 polymer ?
#
loop_
_entity_poly.entity_id
_entity_poly.type
_entity_poly.pdbx_seq_one_letter_code
_entity_poly.pdbx_strand_id
1 'polypeptide(L)'
;MGNASRVRPTAHFSDELLGLSRQHLMHGVATAELSMKIIKGLENVQEKFSYPILTLGNFDGVHLGHQKIFEMVRDRAREVEGTSIVLTFDPHPQKVLSPHKKFYLLNTFEEKIRIIESIGIDVVICVTFTREFANKSPYEFVKDVLHEQLEVREVYVGYDSTFGKGKEGDVQELKYLGEKFGFKVIVVPPITVKGKPVSSTRIRELLKEGNVEEAALLLNRWYSIDGEIVRGKARGKKLGFPTANLKLHHELIPKGGIYIVRVLWRNKTFDGVLNIGTNPTFHDEKLSIEVHILDFNQDIYGDHLQVIFYKRIRDELTFSTVQELIEQIAKDVEIAREYFRSLEEQQAVGGQP
;
A
#
# COMPACT_ATOMS: atom_id res chain seq x y z
N MET A 1 12.14 -35.00 19.46
CA MET A 1 12.92 -34.58 18.29
C MET A 1 11.96 -33.99 17.28
N GLY A 2 12.18 -32.72 16.95
CA GLY A 2 11.18 -31.85 16.36
C GLY A 2 10.85 -32.17 14.91
N ASN A 3 9.56 -32.10 14.60
CA ASN A 3 9.08 -31.87 13.25
C ASN A 3 8.45 -30.47 13.25
N ALA A 4 9.30 -29.45 13.12
CA ALA A 4 8.84 -28.11 12.83
C ALA A 4 8.43 -28.08 11.35
N SER A 5 7.16 -28.45 11.09
CA SER A 5 6.52 -28.20 9.81
C SER A 5 6.57 -26.69 9.56
N ARG A 6 7.50 -26.26 8.70
CA ARG A 6 7.52 -24.91 8.16
C ARG A 6 6.24 -24.76 7.34
N VAL A 7 5.21 -24.17 7.95
CA VAL A 7 4.09 -23.60 7.23
C VAL A 7 4.68 -22.46 6.40
N ARG A 8 4.99 -22.75 5.13
CA ARG A 8 5.31 -21.71 4.14
C ARG A 8 4.00 -20.97 3.87
N PRO A 9 3.98 -19.63 3.84
CA PRO A 9 2.76 -18.91 3.55
C PRO A 9 2.46 -19.03 2.05
N THR A 10 1.73 -20.06 1.64
CA THR A 10 0.94 -20.04 0.41
C THR A 10 -0.30 -19.20 0.68
N ALA A 11 -0.11 -17.91 0.98
CA ALA A 11 -1.19 -16.97 0.89
C ALA A 11 -1.40 -16.72 -0.60
N HIS A 12 -2.56 -17.11 -1.12
CA HIS A 12 -3.02 -16.76 -2.46
C HIS A 12 -3.22 -15.24 -2.51
N PHE A 13 -2.15 -14.48 -2.64
CA PHE A 13 -2.21 -13.07 -2.98
C PHE A 13 -2.52 -13.01 -4.47
N SER A 14 -3.70 -12.53 -4.85
CA SER A 14 -4.00 -12.31 -6.27
C SER A 14 -3.23 -11.08 -6.74
N ASP A 15 -2.38 -11.27 -7.76
CA ASP A 15 -1.78 -10.14 -8.49
C ASP A 15 -2.85 -9.27 -9.17
N GLU A 16 -4.07 -9.82 -9.35
CA GLU A 16 -5.23 -9.16 -9.94
C GLU A 16 -5.71 -7.93 -9.15
N LEU A 17 -5.54 -7.90 -7.82
CA LEU A 17 -5.91 -6.74 -7.00
C LEU A 17 -5.10 -5.47 -7.36
N LEU A 18 -3.96 -5.60 -8.04
CA LEU A 18 -3.16 -4.47 -8.52
C LEU A 18 -3.42 -4.14 -10.01
N GLY A 19 -3.91 -5.10 -10.80
CA GLY A 19 -4.16 -4.94 -12.24
C GLY A 19 -5.53 -4.35 -12.64
N LEU A 20 -6.53 -4.41 -11.75
CA LEU A 20 -7.93 -4.03 -12.08
C LEU A 20 -8.18 -2.51 -12.24
N SER A 21 -7.18 -1.65 -12.07
CA SER A 21 -7.39 -0.19 -11.97
C SER A 21 -6.87 0.65 -13.14
N ARG A 22 -6.03 0.13 -14.05
CA ARG A 22 -5.64 0.89 -15.25
C ARG A 22 -6.71 0.86 -16.35
N GLN A 23 -7.52 -0.19 -16.40
CA GLN A 23 -8.57 -0.32 -17.42
C GLN A 23 -9.79 0.55 -17.13
N HIS A 24 -10.18 0.70 -15.87
CA HIS A 24 -11.34 1.52 -15.49
C HIS A 24 -11.19 3.02 -15.81
N LEU A 25 -9.96 3.51 -15.99
CA LEU A 25 -9.70 4.88 -16.42
C LEU A 25 -9.57 5.05 -17.94
N MET A 26 -9.58 3.98 -18.75
CA MET A 26 -9.29 4.08 -20.19
C MET A 26 -10.24 3.32 -21.13
N HIS A 27 -10.98 2.30 -20.70
CA HIS A 27 -11.84 1.54 -21.62
C HIS A 27 -13.21 1.22 -21.00
N GLY A 28 -14.25 1.82 -21.57
CA GLY A 28 -15.65 1.53 -21.27
C GLY A 28 -16.05 0.13 -21.71
N VAL A 29 -15.99 -0.82 -20.77
CA VAL A 29 -16.72 -2.10 -20.86
C VAL A 29 -17.59 -2.19 -19.62
N ALA A 30 -18.90 -2.28 -19.84
CA ALA A 30 -19.92 -2.25 -18.81
C ALA A 30 -19.89 -3.53 -17.94
N THR A 31 -19.16 -3.46 -16.83
CA THR A 31 -19.47 -4.17 -15.59
C THR A 31 -20.05 -3.14 -14.64
N ALA A 32 -21.14 -3.45 -13.92
CA ALA A 32 -21.82 -2.52 -13.01
C ALA A 32 -20.81 -1.62 -12.27
N GLU A 33 -20.79 -0.33 -12.60
CA GLU A 33 -19.70 0.58 -12.25
C GLU A 33 -19.58 0.65 -10.73
N LEU A 34 -18.50 0.07 -10.19
CA LEU A 34 -17.99 0.43 -8.87
C LEU A 34 -17.46 1.86 -8.97
N SER A 35 -18.33 2.87 -9.02
CA SER A 35 -17.90 4.25 -9.03
C SER A 35 -17.81 4.77 -7.59
N MET A 36 -16.71 4.44 -6.91
CA MET A 36 -16.41 5.05 -5.62
C MET A 36 -16.27 6.57 -5.81
N LYS A 37 -17.01 7.37 -5.05
CA LYS A 37 -16.92 8.83 -5.10
C LYS A 37 -15.76 9.31 -4.24
N ILE A 38 -14.92 10.18 -4.80
CA ILE A 38 -13.81 10.81 -4.07
C ILE A 38 -14.11 12.29 -3.88
N ILE A 39 -14.27 12.71 -2.63
CA ILE A 39 -14.47 14.11 -2.23
C ILE A 39 -13.18 14.60 -1.58
N LYS A 40 -12.52 15.59 -2.21
CA LYS A 40 -11.34 16.24 -1.64
C LYS A 40 -11.77 17.48 -0.89
N GLY A 41 -11.48 17.58 0.41
CA GLY A 41 -11.93 18.65 1.28
C GLY A 41 -13.32 18.42 1.86
N LEU A 42 -13.50 18.73 3.15
CA LEU A 42 -14.80 18.62 3.82
C LEU A 42 -15.80 19.64 3.27
N GLU A 43 -15.32 20.83 2.93
CA GLU A 43 -16.07 21.92 2.33
C GLU A 43 -16.77 21.56 1.00
N ASN A 44 -16.33 20.48 0.35
CA ASN A 44 -16.90 19.99 -0.91
C ASN A 44 -17.96 18.89 -0.72
N VAL A 45 -18.30 18.54 0.54
CA VAL A 45 -19.44 17.68 0.84
C VAL A 45 -20.72 18.51 0.70
N GLN A 46 -21.40 18.34 -0.44
CA GLN A 46 -22.62 19.09 -0.78
C GLN A 46 -23.90 18.24 -0.71
N GLU A 47 -23.74 16.92 -0.74
CA GLU A 47 -24.86 15.97 -0.71
C GLU A 47 -25.08 15.42 0.69
N LYS A 48 -26.29 14.95 0.95
CA LYS A 48 -26.58 14.13 2.12
C LYS A 48 -26.40 12.67 1.76
N PHE A 49 -25.78 11.91 2.66
CA PHE A 49 -25.64 10.47 2.52
C PHE A 49 -26.82 9.75 3.18
N SER A 50 -27.30 8.67 2.57
CA SER A 50 -28.28 7.78 3.22
C SER A 50 -27.56 7.02 4.33
N TYR A 51 -28.10 7.05 5.55
CA TYR A 51 -27.58 6.35 6.73
C TYR A 51 -26.03 6.20 6.74
N PRO A 52 -25.27 7.30 6.87
CA PRO A 52 -23.82 7.24 6.68
C PRO A 52 -23.13 6.36 7.74
N ILE A 53 -22.47 5.29 7.28
CA ILE A 53 -21.59 4.42 8.06
C ILE A 53 -20.16 4.83 7.75
N LEU A 54 -19.46 5.34 8.76
CA LEU A 54 -18.16 5.98 8.57
C LEU A 54 -17.05 5.23 9.28
N THR A 55 -15.86 5.19 8.68
CA THR A 55 -14.61 5.01 9.42
C THR A 55 -13.67 6.18 9.16
N LEU A 56 -12.82 6.49 10.13
CA LEU A 56 -11.86 7.59 10.06
C LEU A 56 -10.45 7.14 10.41
N GLY A 57 -9.46 7.64 9.68
CA GLY A 57 -8.07 7.30 9.93
C GLY A 57 -7.10 7.71 8.83
N ASN A 58 -5.81 7.58 9.12
CA ASN A 58 -4.74 7.88 8.14
C ASN A 58 -4.67 6.82 7.03
N PHE A 59 -5.01 5.58 7.37
CA PHE A 59 -5.04 4.42 6.48
C PHE A 59 -3.78 4.20 5.63
N ASP A 60 -2.61 4.61 6.14
CA ASP A 60 -1.33 4.42 5.43
C ASP A 60 -0.99 2.94 5.31
N GLY A 61 -0.74 2.49 4.09
CA GLY A 61 -0.53 1.10 3.70
C GLY A 61 -1.80 0.30 3.45
N VAL A 62 -3.00 0.78 3.85
CA VAL A 62 -4.27 0.03 3.78
C VAL A 62 -4.07 -1.46 4.11
N HIS A 63 -3.48 -1.72 5.28
CA HIS A 63 -3.10 -3.07 5.71
C HIS A 63 -4.32 -3.89 6.16
N LEU A 64 -4.13 -5.18 6.47
CA LEU A 64 -5.20 -6.09 6.89
C LEU A 64 -6.15 -5.51 7.94
N GLY A 65 -5.62 -4.83 8.95
CA GLY A 65 -6.45 -4.15 9.96
C GLY A 65 -7.39 -3.09 9.38
N HIS A 66 -6.92 -2.27 8.44
CA HIS A 66 -7.74 -1.26 7.76
C HIS A 66 -8.76 -1.92 6.82
N GLN A 67 -8.32 -2.91 6.04
CA GLN A 67 -9.19 -3.67 5.14
C GLN A 67 -10.37 -4.27 5.90
N LYS A 68 -10.12 -4.85 7.08
CA LYS A 68 -11.20 -5.41 7.90
C LYS A 68 -12.22 -4.36 8.36
N ILE A 69 -11.75 -3.17 8.74
CA ILE A 69 -12.65 -2.07 9.10
C ILE A 69 -13.49 -1.65 7.87
N PHE A 70 -12.87 -1.54 6.70
CA PHE A 70 -13.54 -1.17 5.46
C PHE A 70 -14.59 -2.20 5.03
N GLU A 71 -14.29 -3.49 5.12
CA GLU A 71 -15.25 -4.57 4.90
C GLU A 71 -16.46 -4.44 5.84
N MET A 72 -16.22 -4.22 7.14
CA MET A 72 -17.31 -4.07 8.12
C MET A 72 -18.18 -2.85 7.83
N VAL A 73 -17.58 -1.72 7.45
CA VAL A 73 -18.30 -0.48 7.08
C VAL A 73 -19.12 -0.70 5.81
N ARG A 74 -18.54 -1.32 4.78
CA ARG A 74 -19.22 -1.67 3.52
C ARG A 74 -20.39 -2.60 3.77
N ASP A 75 -20.16 -3.70 4.47
CA ASP A 75 -21.17 -4.73 4.69
C ASP A 75 -22.32 -4.14 5.52
N ARG A 76 -22.00 -3.34 6.54
CA ARG A 76 -23.01 -2.64 7.33
C ARG A 76 -23.81 -1.62 6.52
N ALA A 77 -23.17 -0.83 5.67
CA ALA A 77 -23.87 0.11 4.80
C ALA A 77 -24.85 -0.61 3.87
N ARG A 78 -24.46 -1.75 3.30
CA ARG A 78 -25.33 -2.58 2.47
C ARG A 78 -26.52 -3.15 3.24
N GLU A 79 -26.31 -3.63 4.47
CA GLU A 79 -27.38 -4.16 5.32
C GLU A 79 -28.48 -3.14 5.65
N VAL A 80 -28.11 -1.86 5.75
CA VAL A 80 -29.04 -0.78 6.14
C VAL A 80 -29.45 0.13 4.99
N GLU A 81 -29.11 -0.24 3.75
CA GLU A 81 -29.31 0.58 2.55
C GLU A 81 -28.74 2.01 2.72
N GLY A 82 -27.60 2.08 3.40
CA GLY A 82 -26.85 3.30 3.70
C GLY A 82 -25.65 3.51 2.77
N THR A 83 -24.79 4.44 3.16
CA THR A 83 -23.57 4.80 2.41
C THR A 83 -22.33 4.49 3.25
N SER A 84 -21.40 3.72 2.69
CA SER A 84 -20.10 3.44 3.29
C SER A 84 -19.11 4.57 3.01
N ILE A 85 -18.55 5.14 4.08
CA ILE A 85 -17.68 6.32 4.00
C ILE A 85 -16.34 6.05 4.68
N VAL A 86 -15.26 6.33 3.97
CA VAL A 86 -13.90 6.39 4.53
C VAL A 86 -13.47 7.85 4.59
N LEU A 87 -13.27 8.37 5.80
CA LEU A 87 -12.68 9.68 6.04
C LEU A 87 -11.17 9.54 6.27
N THR A 88 -10.38 10.15 5.40
CA THR A 88 -8.91 10.11 5.49
C THR A 88 -8.30 11.50 5.31
N PHE A 89 -6.97 11.58 5.35
CA PHE A 89 -6.22 12.83 5.42
C PHE A 89 -5.14 12.88 4.36
N ASP A 90 -5.05 14.02 3.68
CA ASP A 90 -3.92 14.39 2.83
C ASP A 90 -3.62 15.89 3.00
N PRO A 91 -2.37 16.31 3.29
CA PRO A 91 -1.22 15.47 3.61
C PRO A 91 -1.41 14.67 4.91
N HIS A 92 -0.64 13.60 5.09
CA HIS A 92 -0.69 12.79 6.32
C HIS A 92 -0.41 13.64 7.58
N PRO A 93 -1.19 13.50 8.68
CA PRO A 93 -1.07 14.36 9.88
C PRO A 93 0.34 14.50 10.44
N GLN A 94 1.08 13.39 10.49
CA GLN A 94 2.47 13.38 10.96
C GLN A 94 3.40 14.31 10.16
N LYS A 95 3.18 14.49 8.86
CA LYS A 95 3.97 15.41 8.03
C LYS A 95 3.70 16.88 8.36
N VAL A 96 2.47 17.19 8.76
CA VAL A 96 2.04 18.55 9.10
C VAL A 96 2.45 18.91 10.53
N LEU A 97 2.28 17.96 11.46
CA LEU A 97 2.57 18.14 12.88
C LEU A 97 4.06 17.98 13.20
N SER A 98 4.82 17.26 12.38
CA SER A 98 6.25 17.03 12.59
C SER A 98 7.02 17.10 11.27
N PRO A 99 7.03 18.26 10.58
CA PRO A 99 7.63 18.41 9.25
C PRO A 99 9.14 18.14 9.22
N HIS A 100 9.82 18.28 10.36
CA HIS A 100 11.26 18.01 10.47
C HIS A 100 11.61 16.53 10.66
N LYS A 101 10.63 15.66 11.00
CA LYS A 101 10.86 14.22 11.15
C LYS A 101 10.70 13.53 9.80
N LYS A 102 11.69 12.72 9.40
CA LYS A 102 11.58 11.86 8.23
C LYS A 102 10.45 10.85 8.45
N PHE A 103 9.37 11.01 7.71
CA PHE A 103 8.22 10.12 7.72
C PHE A 103 7.86 9.75 6.28
N TYR A 104 8.06 8.47 5.95
CA TYR A 104 7.85 7.94 4.62
C TYR A 104 6.54 7.17 4.59
N LEU A 105 5.66 7.54 3.66
CA LEU A 105 4.39 6.86 3.43
C LEU A 105 4.59 5.49 2.78
N LEU A 106 3.73 4.53 3.15
CA LEU A 106 3.75 3.16 2.61
C LEU A 106 3.18 3.07 1.20
N ASN A 107 2.32 4.01 0.81
CA ASN A 107 1.75 4.05 -0.52
C ASN A 107 1.56 5.51 -0.96
N THR A 108 1.42 5.70 -2.26
CA THR A 108 0.96 6.98 -2.84
C THR A 108 -0.52 7.21 -2.49
N PHE A 109 -1.00 8.44 -2.65
CA PHE A 109 -2.43 8.73 -2.45
C PHE A 109 -3.28 7.91 -3.44
N GLU A 110 -2.84 7.84 -4.69
CA GLU A 110 -3.51 7.12 -5.77
C GLU A 110 -3.62 5.62 -5.47
N GLU A 111 -2.55 4.98 -4.99
CA GLU A 111 -2.62 3.59 -4.54
C GLU A 111 -3.57 3.39 -3.36
N LYS A 112 -3.58 4.31 -2.38
CA LYS A 112 -4.50 4.24 -1.24
C LYS A 112 -5.95 4.14 -1.74
N ILE A 113 -6.31 5.06 -2.63
CA ILE A 113 -7.65 5.15 -3.21
C ILE A 113 -7.99 3.88 -3.98
N ARG A 114 -7.10 3.37 -4.83
CA ARG A 114 -7.32 2.13 -5.58
C ARG A 114 -7.59 0.93 -4.68
N ILE A 115 -6.85 0.79 -3.58
CA ILE A 115 -7.06 -0.32 -2.64
C ILE A 115 -8.40 -0.17 -1.93
N ILE A 116 -8.78 1.05 -1.52
CA ILE A 116 -10.08 1.31 -0.90
C ILE A 116 -11.22 0.99 -1.88
N GLU A 117 -11.09 1.43 -3.14
CA GLU A 117 -12.05 1.18 -4.21
C GLU A 117 -12.26 -0.33 -4.45
N SER A 118 -11.17 -1.11 -4.48
CA SER A 118 -11.27 -2.57 -4.67
C SER A 118 -12.03 -3.31 -3.57
N ILE A 119 -12.19 -2.71 -2.39
CA ILE A 119 -12.97 -3.28 -1.28
C ILE A 119 -14.46 -2.99 -1.49
N GLY A 120 -14.81 -1.97 -2.28
CA GLY A 120 -16.18 -1.58 -2.61
C GLY A 120 -16.78 -0.57 -1.62
N ILE A 121 -15.98 0.38 -1.16
CA ILE A 121 -16.45 1.57 -0.41
C ILE A 121 -17.15 2.54 -1.39
N ASP A 122 -18.24 3.17 -0.94
CA ASP A 122 -19.02 4.09 -1.77
C ASP A 122 -18.38 5.47 -1.86
N VAL A 123 -17.87 6.00 -0.74
CA VAL A 123 -17.33 7.38 -0.67
C VAL A 123 -16.02 7.43 0.11
N VAL A 124 -15.02 8.11 -0.46
CA VAL A 124 -13.82 8.56 0.26
C VAL A 124 -13.86 10.07 0.41
N ILE A 125 -13.83 10.54 1.66
CA ILE A 125 -13.68 11.95 1.99
C ILE A 125 -12.23 12.18 2.42
N CYS A 126 -11.45 12.87 1.59
CA CYS A 126 -10.07 13.21 1.86
C CYS A 126 -9.97 14.62 2.42
N VAL A 127 -9.88 14.74 3.74
CA VAL A 127 -9.75 16.02 4.43
C VAL A 127 -8.37 16.60 4.23
N THR A 128 -8.30 17.87 3.83
CA THR A 128 -7.05 18.62 3.79
C THR A 128 -6.55 18.84 5.22
N PHE A 129 -5.54 18.09 5.64
CA PHE A 129 -5.06 18.17 7.03
C PHE A 129 -4.18 19.41 7.22
N THR A 130 -4.73 20.44 7.86
CA THR A 130 -4.01 21.68 8.17
C THR A 130 -3.71 21.77 9.67
N ARG A 131 -2.83 22.72 10.07
CA ARG A 131 -2.63 23.02 11.50
C ARG A 131 -3.90 23.54 12.17
N GLU A 132 -4.74 24.25 11.43
CA GLU A 132 -6.04 24.71 11.90
C GLU A 132 -6.96 23.52 12.19
N PHE A 133 -7.07 22.58 11.25
CA PHE A 133 -7.85 21.35 11.45
C PHE A 133 -7.32 20.55 12.64
N ALA A 134 -5.99 20.44 12.77
CA ALA A 134 -5.34 19.75 13.89
C ALA A 134 -5.57 20.42 15.27
N ASN A 135 -6.04 21.67 15.30
CA ASN A 135 -6.33 22.39 16.55
C ASN A 135 -7.78 22.23 17.02
N LYS A 136 -8.66 21.58 16.25
CA LYS A 136 -10.02 21.25 16.71
C LYS A 136 -9.97 20.31 17.91
N SER A 137 -10.65 20.65 18.98
CA SER A 137 -10.86 19.75 20.13
C SER A 137 -11.61 18.48 19.71
N PRO A 138 -11.53 17.39 20.50
CA PRO A 138 -12.36 16.20 20.28
C PRO A 138 -13.85 16.53 20.14
N TYR A 139 -14.37 17.41 20.99
CA TYR A 139 -15.76 17.87 20.93
C TYR A 139 -16.10 18.59 19.62
N GLU A 140 -15.30 19.58 19.20
CA GLU A 140 -15.51 20.32 17.96
C GLU A 140 -15.42 19.40 16.73
N PHE A 141 -14.48 18.47 16.72
CA PHE A 141 -14.37 17.49 15.63
C PHE A 141 -15.63 16.63 15.54
N VAL A 142 -16.11 16.06 16.66
CA VAL A 142 -17.30 15.21 16.63
C VAL A 142 -18.55 16.02 16.28
N LYS A 143 -18.75 17.18 16.92
CA LYS A 143 -19.91 18.04 16.69
C LYS A 143 -19.94 18.55 15.24
N ASP A 144 -18.90 19.27 14.82
CA ASP A 144 -18.93 20.01 13.56
C ASP A 144 -18.78 19.06 12.37
N VAL A 145 -17.90 18.06 12.46
CA VAL A 145 -17.58 17.18 11.33
C VAL A 145 -18.49 15.97 11.29
N LEU A 146 -18.51 15.15 12.36
CA LEU A 146 -19.23 13.87 12.33
C LEU A 146 -20.75 14.07 12.40
N HIS A 147 -21.22 14.92 13.32
CA HIS A 147 -22.64 15.12 13.57
C HIS A 147 -23.29 16.12 12.61
N GLU A 148 -22.78 17.35 12.53
CA GLU A 148 -23.44 18.43 11.76
C GLU A 148 -23.18 18.32 10.25
N GLN A 149 -21.93 18.09 9.85
CA GLN A 149 -21.57 18.07 8.43
C GLN A 149 -21.83 16.73 7.74
N LEU A 150 -21.51 15.62 8.40
CA LEU A 150 -21.63 14.28 7.80
C LEU A 150 -22.86 13.51 8.26
N GLU A 151 -23.57 13.99 9.28
CA GLU A 151 -24.78 13.36 9.84
C GLU A 151 -24.62 11.85 10.11
N VAL A 152 -23.42 11.42 10.56
CA VAL A 152 -23.07 9.99 10.68
C VAL A 152 -24.02 9.25 11.60
N ARG A 153 -24.29 7.99 11.28
CA ARG A 153 -25.15 7.10 12.08
C ARG A 153 -24.36 6.06 12.85
N GLU A 154 -23.29 5.56 12.24
CA GLU A 154 -22.38 4.61 12.87
C GLU A 154 -20.93 4.95 12.49
N VAL A 155 -20.03 4.86 13.47
CA VAL A 155 -18.60 5.15 13.30
C VAL A 155 -17.79 3.93 13.73
N TYR A 156 -17.00 3.38 12.81
CA TYR A 156 -16.12 2.23 13.03
C TYR A 156 -14.68 2.70 13.21
N VAL A 157 -14.06 2.37 14.33
CA VAL A 157 -12.68 2.76 14.66
C VAL A 157 -11.88 1.59 15.20
N GLY A 158 -10.56 1.61 14.97
CA GLY A 158 -9.64 0.67 15.61
C GLY A 158 -9.55 0.92 17.11
N TYR A 159 -9.24 -0.13 17.88
CA TYR A 159 -9.12 -0.10 19.34
C TYR A 159 -8.13 0.95 19.90
N ASP A 160 -7.13 1.37 19.12
CA ASP A 160 -6.08 2.34 19.48
C ASP A 160 -6.27 3.71 18.80
N SER A 161 -7.46 3.99 18.28
CA SER A 161 -7.75 5.24 17.58
C SER A 161 -7.74 6.43 18.54
N THR A 162 -7.12 7.52 18.08
CA THR A 162 -7.10 8.81 18.77
C THR A 162 -7.44 9.94 17.79
N PHE A 163 -8.05 11.01 18.28
CA PHE A 163 -8.50 12.14 17.46
C PHE A 163 -8.50 13.46 18.25
N GLY A 164 -8.80 14.55 17.55
CA GLY A 164 -8.77 15.90 18.11
C GLY A 164 -7.35 16.42 18.38
N LYS A 165 -7.30 17.67 18.83
CA LYS A 165 -6.07 18.39 19.17
C LYS A 165 -5.22 17.57 20.13
N GLY A 166 -3.92 17.46 19.83
CA GLY A 166 -2.99 16.76 20.70
C GLY A 166 -3.24 15.25 20.86
N LYS A 167 -4.16 14.65 20.09
CA LYS A 167 -4.66 13.29 20.32
C LYS A 167 -5.33 13.12 21.69
N GLU A 168 -5.96 14.18 22.19
CA GLU A 168 -6.66 14.19 23.49
C GLU A 168 -7.89 13.27 23.50
N GLY A 169 -8.53 13.08 22.34
CA GLY A 169 -9.69 12.22 22.21
C GLY A 169 -9.32 10.76 21.99
N ASP A 170 -9.98 9.88 22.76
CA ASP A 170 -9.86 8.43 22.66
C ASP A 170 -11.19 7.75 22.32
N VAL A 171 -11.17 6.44 22.19
CA VAL A 171 -12.36 5.64 21.85
C VAL A 171 -13.49 5.79 22.88
N GLN A 172 -13.19 6.03 24.16
CA GLN A 172 -14.21 6.21 25.20
C GLN A 172 -14.87 7.59 25.07
N GLU A 173 -14.08 8.63 24.83
CA GLU A 173 -14.61 9.96 24.54
C GLU A 173 -15.46 9.95 23.26
N LEU A 174 -15.03 9.25 22.21
CA LEU A 174 -15.83 9.11 20.99
C LEU A 174 -17.17 8.42 21.25
N LYS A 175 -17.19 7.36 22.07
CA LYS A 175 -18.43 6.68 22.48
C LYS A 175 -19.36 7.62 23.24
N TYR A 176 -18.83 8.33 24.24
CA TYR A 176 -19.60 9.29 25.03
C TYR A 176 -20.22 10.39 24.15
N LEU A 177 -19.42 10.96 23.25
CA LEU A 177 -19.91 11.98 22.32
C LEU A 177 -20.87 11.38 21.28
N GLY A 178 -20.65 10.15 20.85
CA GLY A 178 -21.58 9.41 19.98
C GLY A 178 -22.96 9.25 20.61
N GLU A 179 -23.03 8.81 21.87
CA GLU A 179 -24.29 8.73 22.62
C GLU A 179 -24.96 10.10 22.73
N LYS A 180 -24.19 11.14 23.04
CA LYS A 180 -24.67 12.52 23.15
C LYS A 180 -25.24 13.08 21.84
N PHE A 181 -24.62 12.78 20.71
CA PHE A 181 -25.01 13.28 19.39
C PHE A 181 -25.87 12.30 18.58
N GLY A 182 -26.20 11.13 19.15
CA GLY A 182 -27.14 10.17 18.57
C GLY A 182 -26.58 9.25 17.48
N PHE A 183 -25.29 8.92 17.52
CA PHE A 183 -24.66 7.96 16.61
C PHE A 183 -23.92 6.85 17.37
N LYS A 184 -23.78 5.67 16.76
CA LYS A 184 -23.13 4.51 17.39
C LYS A 184 -21.64 4.50 17.10
N VAL A 185 -20.84 4.02 18.04
CA VAL A 185 -19.40 3.83 17.86
C VAL A 185 -19.07 2.35 18.03
N ILE A 186 -18.52 1.75 16.97
CA ILE A 186 -18.13 0.35 16.91
C ILE A 186 -16.60 0.28 16.94
N VAL A 187 -16.09 -0.47 17.92
CA VAL A 187 -14.64 -0.66 18.10
C VAL A 187 -14.23 -1.97 17.48
N VAL A 188 -13.35 -1.92 16.49
CA VAL A 188 -12.84 -3.09 15.80
C VAL A 188 -11.59 -3.60 16.53
N PRO A 189 -11.55 -4.89 16.93
CA PRO A 189 -10.39 -5.47 17.61
C PRO A 189 -9.16 -5.54 16.71
N PRO A 190 -7.94 -5.59 17.28
CA PRO A 190 -6.72 -5.72 16.50
C PRO A 190 -6.72 -7.00 15.66
N ILE A 191 -6.35 -6.87 14.39
CA ILE A 191 -5.93 -8.03 13.59
C ILE A 191 -4.49 -8.36 13.95
N THR A 192 -4.23 -9.66 14.18
CA THR A 192 -2.88 -10.16 14.51
C THR A 192 -2.38 -11.09 13.42
N VAL A 193 -1.08 -10.98 13.12
CA VAL A 193 -0.36 -11.88 12.23
C VAL A 193 0.89 -12.35 12.96
N LYS A 194 1.04 -13.68 13.09
CA LYS A 194 2.08 -14.32 13.91
C LYS A 194 2.08 -13.83 15.37
N GLY A 195 0.89 -13.70 15.97
CA GLY A 195 0.71 -13.30 17.37
C GLY A 195 1.01 -11.83 17.69
N LYS A 196 1.30 -10.98 16.69
CA LYS A 196 1.55 -9.55 16.86
C LYS A 196 0.51 -8.72 16.10
N PRO A 197 0.04 -7.58 16.64
CA PRO A 197 -0.85 -6.68 15.90
C PRO A 197 -0.28 -6.24 14.55
N VAL A 198 -1.17 -6.03 13.59
CA VAL A 198 -0.85 -5.43 12.29
C VAL A 198 -0.90 -3.90 12.44
N SER A 199 0.14 -3.20 12.00
CA SER A 199 0.18 -1.73 11.99
C SER A 199 1.08 -1.19 10.88
N SER A 200 0.83 0.04 10.42
CA SER A 200 1.68 0.72 9.44
C SER A 200 3.14 0.84 9.93
N THR A 201 3.35 1.02 11.25
CA THR A 201 4.70 1.10 11.83
C THR A 201 5.47 -0.20 11.62
N ARG A 202 4.86 -1.34 11.97
CA ARG A 202 5.48 -2.66 11.79
C ARG A 202 5.78 -2.96 10.33
N ILE A 203 4.91 -2.57 9.41
CA ILE A 203 5.14 -2.75 7.97
C ILE A 203 6.33 -1.91 7.50
N ARG A 204 6.43 -0.64 7.93
CA ARG A 204 7.59 0.20 7.60
C ARG A 204 8.90 -0.38 8.14
N GLU A 205 8.89 -0.96 9.34
CA GLU A 205 10.05 -1.63 9.93
C GLU A 205 10.48 -2.84 9.08
N LEU A 206 9.54 -3.74 8.75
CA LEU A 206 9.82 -4.91 7.90
C LEU A 206 10.41 -4.51 6.55
N LEU A 207 9.86 -3.49 5.89
CA LEU A 207 10.37 -3.02 4.61
C LEU A 207 11.76 -2.38 4.72
N LYS A 208 12.03 -1.62 5.79
CA LYS A 208 13.37 -1.08 6.09
C LYS A 208 14.41 -2.15 6.41
N GLU A 209 13.97 -3.32 6.85
CA GLU A 209 14.82 -4.50 7.05
C GLU A 209 14.96 -5.34 5.77
N GLY A 210 14.17 -5.05 4.73
CA GLY A 210 14.15 -5.79 3.47
C GLY A 210 13.25 -7.02 3.49
N ASN A 211 12.44 -7.20 4.53
CA ASN A 211 11.54 -8.33 4.72
C ASN A 211 10.19 -8.08 4.03
N VAL A 212 10.22 -8.07 2.69
CA VAL A 212 9.05 -7.80 1.84
C VAL A 212 8.00 -8.92 1.91
N GLU A 213 8.41 -10.17 2.15
CA GLU A 213 7.51 -11.33 2.29
C GLU A 213 6.62 -11.20 3.53
N GLU A 214 7.18 -10.84 4.68
CA GLU A 214 6.36 -10.62 5.88
C GLU A 214 5.53 -9.35 5.77
N ALA A 215 6.04 -8.28 5.14
CA ALA A 215 5.25 -7.10 4.88
C ALA A 215 4.00 -7.44 4.04
N ALA A 216 4.13 -8.34 3.06
CA ALA A 216 3.02 -8.77 2.22
C ALA A 216 1.90 -9.46 3.02
N LEU A 217 2.26 -10.29 4.01
CA LEU A 217 1.29 -10.91 4.92
C LEU A 217 0.49 -9.89 5.70
N LEU A 218 1.10 -8.77 6.11
CA LEU A 218 0.42 -7.72 6.86
C LEU A 218 -0.43 -6.82 5.96
N LEU A 219 0.00 -6.64 4.71
CA LEU A 219 -0.68 -5.82 3.70
C LEU A 219 -1.80 -6.57 2.97
N ASN A 220 -1.85 -7.89 3.08
CA ASN A 220 -2.66 -8.80 2.26
C ASN A 220 -2.39 -8.69 0.75
N ARG A 221 -1.18 -8.28 0.39
CA ARG A 221 -0.74 -8.10 -1.00
C ARG A 221 0.76 -7.90 -1.00
N TRP A 222 1.41 -8.18 -2.11
CA TRP A 222 2.80 -7.82 -2.30
C TRP A 222 2.99 -6.30 -2.25
N TYR A 223 4.09 -5.87 -1.64
CA TYR A 223 4.46 -4.45 -1.66
C TYR A 223 4.84 -4.05 -3.08
N SER A 224 4.38 -2.89 -3.54
CA SER A 224 4.69 -2.38 -4.86
C SER A 224 5.20 -0.95 -4.82
N ILE A 225 5.96 -0.60 -5.85
CA ILE A 225 6.34 0.79 -6.15
C ILE A 225 6.00 1.12 -7.60
N ASP A 226 5.63 2.36 -7.85
CA ASP A 226 5.36 2.91 -9.18
C ASP A 226 6.52 3.83 -9.58
N GLY A 227 6.97 3.74 -10.82
CA GLY A 227 8.05 4.57 -11.31
C GLY A 227 8.03 4.81 -12.81
N GLU A 228 8.46 6.01 -13.19
CA GLU A 228 8.77 6.38 -14.58
C GLU A 228 10.13 5.79 -14.95
N ILE A 229 10.22 5.20 -16.15
CA ILE A 229 11.48 4.68 -16.66
C ILE A 229 12.32 5.81 -17.24
N VAL A 230 13.47 6.04 -16.62
CA VAL A 230 14.41 7.07 -17.00
C VAL A 230 15.71 6.49 -17.55
N ARG A 231 16.45 7.30 -18.31
CA ARG A 231 17.78 6.93 -18.79
C ARG A 231 18.78 6.95 -17.64
N GLY A 232 19.32 5.78 -17.29
CA GLY A 232 20.46 5.65 -16.37
C GLY A 232 21.80 5.55 -17.10
N LYS A 233 22.82 5.02 -16.40
CA LYS A 233 24.18 4.82 -16.96
C LYS A 233 24.25 3.71 -18.03
N ALA A 234 23.16 2.98 -18.27
CA ALA A 234 23.01 1.91 -19.26
C ALA A 234 24.12 0.83 -19.22
N ARG A 235 24.70 0.58 -18.04
CA ARG A 235 25.82 -0.37 -17.86
C ARG A 235 25.38 -1.81 -18.11
N GLY A 236 24.20 -2.19 -17.60
CA GLY A 236 23.67 -3.53 -17.76
C GLY A 236 23.57 -4.01 -19.21
N LYS A 237 23.19 -3.12 -20.14
CA LYS A 237 23.12 -3.45 -21.58
C LYS A 237 24.46 -3.91 -22.15
N LYS A 238 25.59 -3.34 -21.71
CA LYS A 238 26.93 -3.76 -22.13
C LYS A 238 27.36 -5.10 -21.53
N LEU A 239 26.71 -5.51 -20.43
CA LEU A 239 27.00 -6.74 -19.69
C LEU A 239 26.08 -7.91 -20.08
N GLY A 240 25.15 -7.70 -21.03
CA GLY A 240 24.14 -8.70 -21.42
C GLY A 240 22.85 -8.68 -20.59
N PHE A 241 22.76 -7.80 -19.58
CA PHE A 241 21.61 -7.68 -18.68
C PHE A 241 21.04 -6.26 -18.71
N PRO A 242 20.28 -5.86 -19.76
CA PRO A 242 19.73 -4.52 -19.86
C PRO A 242 18.85 -4.19 -18.65
N THR A 243 19.09 -3.04 -18.01
CA THR A 243 18.33 -2.55 -16.86
C THR A 243 17.58 -1.26 -17.18
N ALA A 244 16.36 -1.15 -16.65
CA ALA A 244 15.57 0.08 -16.63
C ALA A 244 15.77 0.77 -15.28
N ASN A 245 16.07 2.07 -15.29
CA ASN A 245 16.21 2.87 -14.07
C ASN A 245 14.85 3.50 -13.74
N LEU A 246 14.44 3.43 -12.48
CA LEU A 246 13.14 3.93 -12.03
C LEU A 246 13.29 5.26 -11.29
N LYS A 247 12.54 6.26 -11.72
CA LYS A 247 12.26 7.47 -10.96
C LYS A 247 10.93 7.28 -10.23
N LEU A 248 10.99 7.21 -8.90
CA LEU A 248 9.83 6.84 -8.09
C LEU A 248 8.95 8.02 -7.68
N HIS A 249 7.68 7.70 -7.46
CA HIS A 249 6.73 8.53 -6.70
C HIS A 249 6.63 8.10 -5.23
N HIS A 250 7.06 6.88 -4.91
CA HIS A 250 7.03 6.32 -3.57
C HIS A 250 8.07 6.94 -2.65
N GLU A 251 7.68 7.08 -1.39
CA GLU A 251 8.53 7.62 -0.33
C GLU A 251 9.29 6.54 0.41
N LEU A 252 8.59 5.46 0.77
CA LEU A 252 9.21 4.32 1.42
C LEU A 252 9.73 3.36 0.35
N ILE A 253 11.03 3.12 0.40
CA ILE A 253 11.72 2.18 -0.48
C ILE A 253 12.27 1.07 0.42
N PRO A 254 12.11 -0.22 0.06
CA PRO A 254 12.68 -1.31 0.83
C PRO A 254 14.20 -1.16 0.99
N LYS A 255 14.77 -1.87 1.97
CA LYS A 255 16.22 -1.88 2.22
C LYS A 255 17.02 -2.12 0.93
N GLY A 256 18.19 -1.49 0.81
CA GLY A 256 19.11 -1.78 -0.31
C GLY A 256 19.41 -3.28 -0.46
N GLY A 257 19.53 -3.75 -1.69
CA GLY A 257 19.76 -5.16 -2.02
C GLY A 257 19.10 -5.60 -3.33
N ILE A 258 19.22 -6.89 -3.60
CA ILE A 258 18.67 -7.55 -4.79
C ILE A 258 17.36 -8.25 -4.46
N TYR A 259 16.35 -8.08 -5.31
CA TYR A 259 15.00 -8.58 -5.12
C TYR A 259 14.51 -9.35 -6.35
N ILE A 260 13.74 -10.41 -6.10
CA ILE A 260 12.85 -11.05 -7.07
C ILE A 260 11.60 -10.19 -7.14
N VAL A 261 11.26 -9.75 -8.34
CA VAL A 261 10.14 -8.86 -8.57
C VAL A 261 9.31 -9.30 -9.76
N ARG A 262 8.09 -8.80 -9.80
CA ARG A 262 7.21 -8.84 -10.95
C ARG A 262 6.95 -7.43 -11.42
N VAL A 263 6.98 -7.21 -12.72
CA VAL A 263 6.83 -5.90 -13.37
C VAL A 263 5.54 -5.89 -14.14
N LEU A 264 4.64 -4.98 -13.78
CA LEU A 264 3.42 -4.72 -14.52
C LEU A 264 3.64 -3.54 -15.48
N TRP A 265 3.48 -3.82 -16.77
CA TRP A 265 3.62 -2.85 -17.86
C TRP A 265 2.53 -3.05 -18.90
N ARG A 266 1.71 -2.01 -19.16
CA ARG A 266 0.62 -2.04 -20.15
C ARG A 266 -0.28 -3.29 -20.01
N ASN A 267 -0.66 -3.62 -18.77
CA ASN A 267 -1.47 -4.79 -18.40
C ASN A 267 -0.82 -6.16 -18.67
N LYS A 268 0.48 -6.18 -18.98
CA LYS A 268 1.28 -7.39 -19.07
C LYS A 268 2.20 -7.48 -17.87
N THR A 269 2.42 -8.70 -17.44
CA THR A 269 3.20 -9.04 -16.27
C THR A 269 4.45 -9.75 -16.72
N PHE A 270 5.59 -9.31 -16.20
CA PHE A 270 6.91 -9.86 -16.51
C PHE A 270 7.66 -10.15 -15.22
N ASP A 271 8.42 -11.23 -15.19
CA ASP A 271 9.29 -11.53 -14.08
C ASP A 271 10.60 -10.72 -14.19
N GLY A 272 11.23 -10.43 -13.06
CA GLY A 272 12.40 -9.57 -13.04
C GLY A 272 13.27 -9.73 -11.81
N VAL A 273 14.47 -9.19 -11.91
CA VAL A 273 15.38 -8.97 -10.79
C VAL A 273 15.60 -7.48 -10.63
N LEU A 274 15.47 -6.97 -9.42
CA LEU A 274 15.61 -5.55 -9.12
C LEU A 274 16.74 -5.32 -8.12
N ASN A 275 17.59 -4.33 -8.42
CA ASN A 275 18.57 -3.80 -7.48
C ASN A 275 18.08 -2.47 -6.89
N ILE A 276 18.09 -2.35 -5.57
CA ILE A 276 18.01 -1.09 -4.84
C ILE A 276 19.39 -0.80 -4.31
N GLY A 277 20.06 0.22 -4.84
CA GLY A 277 21.44 0.50 -4.47
C GLY A 277 21.76 1.96 -4.28
N THR A 278 22.80 2.24 -3.51
CA THR A 278 23.42 3.58 -3.47
C THR A 278 24.75 3.51 -4.20
N ASN A 279 25.18 4.61 -4.83
CA ASN A 279 26.46 4.65 -5.52
C ASN A 279 27.52 5.36 -4.67
N PRO A 280 28.18 4.69 -3.71
CA PRO A 280 29.20 5.33 -2.88
C PRO A 280 30.45 5.75 -3.66
N THR A 281 30.69 5.18 -4.85
CA THR A 281 31.95 5.37 -5.60
C THR A 281 32.06 6.72 -6.32
N PHE A 282 30.98 7.50 -6.42
CA PHE A 282 30.96 8.74 -7.21
C PHE A 282 30.59 10.02 -6.42
N HIS A 283 30.61 9.99 -5.09
CA HIS A 283 30.18 11.11 -4.23
C HIS A 283 28.75 11.64 -4.51
N ASP A 284 27.97 10.89 -5.30
CA ASP A 284 26.57 11.19 -5.62
C ASP A 284 25.76 10.13 -4.87
N GLU A 285 25.37 10.43 -3.62
CA GLU A 285 24.61 9.56 -2.70
C GLU A 285 23.17 9.28 -3.18
N LYS A 286 22.92 9.35 -4.49
CA LYS A 286 21.60 9.12 -5.07
C LYS A 286 21.32 7.63 -5.11
N LEU A 287 20.25 7.26 -4.42
CA LEU A 287 19.61 5.97 -4.52
C LEU A 287 19.25 5.68 -5.98
N SER A 288 19.68 4.52 -6.48
CA SER A 288 19.37 3.98 -7.80
C SER A 288 18.49 2.75 -7.64
N ILE A 289 17.45 2.65 -8.46
CA ILE A 289 16.58 1.49 -8.51
C ILE A 289 16.56 1.00 -9.95
N GLU A 290 17.10 -0.19 -10.15
CA GLU A 290 17.33 -0.75 -11.47
C GLU A 290 16.66 -2.11 -11.57
N VAL A 291 15.76 -2.26 -12.54
CA VAL A 291 15.10 -3.53 -12.82
C VAL A 291 15.61 -4.14 -14.12
N HIS A 292 16.00 -5.40 -14.04
CA HIS A 292 16.23 -6.26 -15.20
C HIS A 292 14.97 -7.10 -15.42
N ILE A 293 14.24 -6.82 -16.50
CA ILE A 293 13.03 -7.55 -16.87
C ILE A 293 13.46 -8.78 -17.69
N LEU A 294 13.04 -9.96 -17.26
CA LEU A 294 13.40 -11.22 -17.90
C LEU A 294 12.69 -11.38 -19.24
N ASP A 295 13.37 -11.98 -20.21
CA ASP A 295 12.84 -12.31 -21.54
C ASP A 295 12.19 -11.12 -22.26
N PHE A 296 12.72 -9.92 -22.02
CA PHE A 296 12.14 -8.65 -22.47
C PHE A 296 13.07 -7.89 -23.41
N ASN A 297 12.54 -7.46 -24.56
CA ASN A 297 13.32 -6.78 -25.61
C ASN A 297 12.55 -5.60 -26.25
N GLN A 298 11.78 -4.86 -25.46
CA GLN A 298 11.07 -3.66 -25.95
C GLN A 298 11.70 -2.38 -25.38
N ASP A 299 11.56 -1.28 -26.11
CA ASP A 299 11.88 0.05 -25.58
C ASP A 299 10.73 0.54 -24.71
N ILE A 300 11.07 0.96 -23.50
CA ILE A 300 10.13 1.35 -22.45
C ILE A 300 10.50 2.71 -21.83
N TYR A 301 11.47 3.45 -22.38
CA TYR A 301 11.82 4.76 -21.85
C TYR A 301 10.63 5.73 -21.87
N GLY A 302 10.39 6.42 -20.75
CA GLY A 302 9.26 7.34 -20.57
C GLY A 302 7.94 6.65 -20.18
N ASP A 303 7.86 5.31 -20.29
CA ASP A 303 6.71 4.58 -19.77
C ASP A 303 6.77 4.48 -18.24
N HIS A 304 5.61 4.15 -17.64
CA HIS A 304 5.48 3.89 -16.21
C HIS A 304 5.34 2.39 -15.96
N LEU A 305 6.04 1.92 -14.94
CA LEU A 305 5.97 0.55 -14.44
C LEU A 305 5.49 0.53 -13.00
N GLN A 306 4.76 -0.52 -12.66
CA GLN A 306 4.63 -0.95 -11.28
C GLN A 306 5.56 -2.14 -11.06
N VAL A 307 6.37 -2.07 -10.01
CA VAL A 307 7.25 -3.16 -9.58
C VAL A 307 6.70 -3.74 -8.28
N ILE A 308 6.44 -5.03 -8.29
CA ILE A 308 5.86 -5.80 -7.19
C ILE A 308 6.97 -6.66 -6.57
N PHE A 309 7.23 -6.47 -5.28
CA PHE A 309 8.30 -7.15 -4.55
C PHE A 309 7.82 -8.48 -3.99
N TYR A 310 8.43 -9.56 -4.48
CA TYR A 310 8.14 -10.91 -4.01
C TYR A 310 9.10 -11.35 -2.92
N LYS A 311 10.41 -11.20 -3.16
CA LYS A 311 11.42 -11.75 -2.24
C LYS A 311 12.74 -11.00 -2.32
N ARG A 312 13.42 -10.85 -1.18
CA ARG A 312 14.80 -10.37 -1.14
C ARG A 312 15.78 -11.54 -1.29
N ILE A 313 16.74 -11.40 -2.19
CA ILE A 313 17.79 -12.40 -2.47
C ILE A 313 19.00 -12.18 -1.56
N ARG A 314 19.58 -10.97 -1.59
CA ARG A 314 20.84 -10.65 -0.91
C ARG A 314 21.07 -9.14 -0.78
N ASP A 315 22.04 -8.76 0.04
CA ASP A 315 22.63 -7.41 0.04
C ASP A 315 23.42 -7.15 -1.26
N GLU A 316 23.70 -5.87 -1.53
CA GLU A 316 24.61 -5.46 -2.60
C GLU A 316 26.03 -5.99 -2.33
N LEU A 317 26.73 -6.37 -3.40
CA LEU A 317 28.10 -6.88 -3.33
C LEU A 317 28.98 -6.00 -4.23
N THR A 318 30.23 -5.81 -3.81
CA THR A 318 31.28 -5.26 -4.66
C THR A 318 32.01 -6.39 -5.36
N PHE A 319 32.39 -6.18 -6.62
CA PHE A 319 33.07 -7.19 -7.44
C PHE A 319 34.42 -6.64 -7.89
N SER A 320 35.43 -7.50 -7.90
CA SER A 320 36.79 -7.13 -8.29
C SER A 320 36.93 -7.12 -9.81
N THR A 321 36.12 -7.92 -10.51
CA THR A 321 36.12 -8.01 -11.97
C THR A 321 34.71 -7.90 -12.57
N VAL A 322 34.64 -7.52 -13.85
CA VAL A 322 33.38 -7.49 -14.60
C VAL A 322 32.79 -8.90 -14.76
N GLN A 323 33.66 -9.91 -14.87
CA GLN A 323 33.24 -11.31 -15.02
C GLN A 323 32.52 -11.83 -13.77
N GLU A 324 33.06 -11.54 -12.57
CA GLU A 324 32.40 -11.89 -11.30
C GLU A 324 31.01 -11.24 -11.18
N LEU A 325 30.87 -9.98 -11.62
CA LEU A 325 29.59 -9.29 -11.64
C LEU A 325 28.59 -9.98 -12.58
N ILE A 326 29.01 -10.32 -13.81
CA ILE A 326 28.17 -11.02 -14.79
C ILE A 326 27.70 -12.37 -14.24
N GLU A 327 28.62 -13.15 -13.67
CA GLU A 327 28.31 -14.46 -13.08
C GLU A 327 27.33 -14.35 -11.91
N GLN A 328 27.47 -13.32 -11.07
CA GLN A 328 26.54 -13.12 -9.97
C GLN A 328 25.15 -12.67 -10.45
N ILE A 329 25.07 -11.79 -11.46
CA ILE A 329 23.78 -11.39 -12.05
C ILE A 329 23.08 -12.61 -12.67
N ALA A 330 23.82 -13.48 -13.36
CA ALA A 330 23.28 -14.71 -13.93
C ALA A 330 22.69 -15.64 -12.84
N LYS A 331 23.38 -15.77 -11.69
CA LYS A 331 22.87 -16.52 -10.54
C LYS A 331 21.60 -15.90 -9.95
N ASP A 332 21.55 -14.57 -9.81
CA ASP A 332 20.39 -13.87 -9.28
C ASP A 332 19.16 -14.05 -10.22
N VAL A 333 19.38 -14.05 -11.54
CA VAL A 333 18.35 -14.34 -12.55
C VAL A 333 17.86 -15.78 -12.45
N GLU A 334 18.74 -16.76 -12.31
CA GLU A 334 18.31 -18.16 -12.19
C GLU A 334 17.50 -18.38 -10.90
N ILE A 335 17.91 -17.79 -9.78
CA ILE A 335 17.14 -17.82 -8.53
C ILE A 335 15.73 -17.26 -8.74
N ALA A 336 15.58 -16.17 -9.49
CA ALA A 336 14.26 -15.61 -9.81
C ALA A 336 13.42 -16.54 -10.68
N ARG A 337 14.02 -17.17 -11.70
CA ARG A 337 13.33 -18.15 -12.57
C ARG A 337 12.87 -19.37 -11.78
N GLU A 338 13.72 -19.94 -10.94
CA GLU A 338 13.37 -21.06 -10.07
C GLU A 338 12.23 -20.70 -9.11
N TYR A 339 12.27 -19.49 -8.54
CA TYR A 339 11.23 -19.01 -7.64
C TYR A 339 9.86 -18.96 -8.33
N PHE A 340 9.76 -18.31 -9.51
CA PHE A 340 8.47 -18.21 -10.21
C PHE A 340 7.99 -19.55 -10.76
N ARG A 341 8.89 -20.41 -11.26
CA ARG A 341 8.52 -21.79 -11.64
C ARG A 341 7.89 -22.55 -10.47
N SER A 342 8.49 -22.44 -9.28
CA SER A 342 7.96 -23.09 -8.07
C SER A 342 6.61 -22.53 -7.61
N LEU A 343 6.33 -21.25 -7.87
CA LEU A 343 5.04 -20.62 -7.57
C LEU A 343 3.95 -21.11 -8.53
N GLU A 344 4.26 -21.19 -9.84
CA GLU A 344 3.34 -21.72 -10.85
C GLU A 344 2.97 -23.18 -10.58
N GLU A 345 3.95 -24.01 -10.22
CA GLU A 345 3.73 -25.41 -9.82
C GLU A 345 2.81 -25.52 -8.60
N GLN A 346 3.01 -24.68 -7.58
CA GLN A 346 2.15 -24.66 -6.39
C GLN A 346 0.71 -24.23 -6.71
N GLN A 347 0.53 -23.25 -7.60
CA GLN A 347 -0.79 -22.80 -8.05
C GLN A 347 -1.50 -23.87 -8.87
N ALA A 348 -0.78 -24.59 -9.73
CA ALA A 348 -1.32 -25.69 -10.53
C ALA A 348 -1.77 -26.88 -9.67
N VAL A 349 -1.06 -27.17 -8.57
CA VAL A 349 -1.41 -28.26 -7.63
C VAL A 349 -2.53 -27.84 -6.68
N GLY A 350 -2.55 -26.59 -6.20
CA GLY A 350 -3.61 -26.07 -5.32
C GLY A 350 -4.93 -25.73 -6.03
N GLY A 351 -4.95 -25.70 -7.36
CA GLY A 351 -6.13 -25.49 -8.20
C GLY A 351 -6.82 -26.78 -8.67
N GLN A 352 -6.42 -27.95 -8.18
CA GLN A 352 -7.21 -29.18 -8.37
C GLN A 352 -8.36 -29.21 -7.35
N PRO A 353 -9.61 -29.44 -7.80
CA PRO A 353 -10.82 -29.26 -7.00
C PRO A 353 -10.93 -30.17 -5.78
#